data_AF-A0A0A1U6U1-F1
#
_entry.id   AF-A0A0A1U6U1-F1
#
_cell.length_a   1.000
_cell.length_b   1.000
_cell.length_c   1.000
_cell.angle_alpha   90.00
_cell.angle_beta   90.00
_cell.angle_gamma   90.00
#
_symmetry.space_group_name_H-M   'P 1'
#
loop_
_entity.id
_entity.type
_entity.pdbx_description
1 polymer ?
#
loop_
_entity_poly.entity_id
_entity_poly.type
_entity_poly.pdbx_seq_one_letter_code
_entity_poly.pdbx_strand_id
1 'polypeptide(L)'
;MRVDNILLENLIKFQQIEYKIIRGYYWTGNKSDLLSKEMAKLYNLRRDFKKQGNPVQEVFKLIMNSSYGKTIQKPIKTDLVYKQISVKNNKGDIQYDADRYLRKNSLLVKSSYDVAENIRCFECNKSFDDFFVPNLIGVQTLTMSKRIMNEVMCLAEDLNIPIYYQDTDSMHILKSRITELEDEYFKKYNRVLRGSDMGQFHPDFDELSGDVTSIESYFLGKKAYCDKLSNEKNEVAHHLRLKDIHNILLNCQYEDPLELYKKLYYGESFKFNLLQL
;
A
#
# COMPACT_ATOMS: atom_id res chain seq x y z
N MET A 1 -9.97 -5.64 22.44
CA MET A 1 -9.59 -5.14 21.10
C MET A 1 -10.33 -3.83 20.82
N ARG A 2 -9.76 -2.90 20.03
CA ARG A 2 -10.48 -1.71 19.53
C ARG A 2 -10.85 -1.97 18.07
N VAL A 3 -12.11 -1.77 17.72
CA VAL A 3 -12.65 -2.04 16.39
C VAL A 3 -13.65 -0.95 16.01
N ASP A 4 -13.81 -0.70 14.71
CA ASP A 4 -14.99 0.00 14.21
C ASP A 4 -16.16 -1.00 14.01
N ASN A 5 -17.32 -0.48 13.59
CA ASN A 5 -18.52 -1.28 13.37
C ASN A 5 -18.37 -2.32 12.27
N ILE A 6 -17.70 -2.00 11.15
CA ILE A 6 -17.52 -2.93 10.01
C ILE A 6 -16.63 -4.09 10.44
N LEU A 7 -15.57 -3.82 11.21
CA LEU A 7 -14.66 -4.84 11.71
C LEU A 7 -15.37 -5.73 12.74
N LEU A 8 -16.17 -5.15 13.65
CA LEU A 8 -16.97 -5.92 14.59
C LEU A 8 -17.94 -6.86 13.87
N GLU A 9 -18.70 -6.34 12.89
CA GLU A 9 -19.58 -7.14 12.03
C GLU A 9 -18.83 -8.28 11.34
N ASN A 10 -17.62 -8.02 10.82
CA ASN A 10 -16.79 -9.05 10.17
C ASN A 10 -16.38 -10.15 11.16
N LEU A 11 -15.98 -9.79 12.38
CA LEU A 11 -15.56 -10.77 13.38
C LEU A 11 -16.73 -11.65 13.83
N ILE A 12 -17.92 -11.06 13.98
CA ILE A 12 -19.13 -11.81 14.30
C ILE A 12 -19.46 -12.77 13.15
N LYS A 13 -19.44 -12.25 11.91
CA LYS A 13 -19.84 -13.02 10.73
C LYS A 13 -18.87 -14.16 10.39
N PHE A 14 -17.57 -13.87 10.35
CA PHE A 14 -16.56 -14.79 9.83
C PHE A 14 -15.84 -15.58 10.92
N GLN A 15 -15.77 -15.05 12.14
CA GLN A 15 -15.00 -15.66 13.23
C GLN A 15 -15.87 -16.08 14.42
N GLN A 16 -17.18 -15.77 14.37
CA GLN A 16 -18.19 -16.15 15.38
C GLN A 16 -17.75 -15.84 16.81
N ILE A 17 -17.14 -14.67 17.01
CA ILE A 17 -16.57 -14.29 18.31
C ILE A 17 -17.65 -14.09 19.39
N GLU A 18 -17.30 -14.40 20.62
CA GLU A 18 -17.99 -13.89 21.81
C GLU A 18 -17.36 -12.56 22.25
N TYR A 19 -18.18 -11.57 22.60
CA TYR A 19 -17.66 -10.25 22.98
C TYR A 19 -18.56 -9.52 23.97
N LYS A 20 -17.94 -8.62 24.73
CA LYS A 20 -18.61 -7.65 25.61
C LYS A 20 -18.17 -6.24 25.22
N ILE A 21 -19.12 -5.36 24.93
CA ILE A 21 -18.84 -3.96 24.66
C ILE A 21 -18.58 -3.25 25.99
N ILE A 22 -17.39 -2.67 26.14
CA ILE A 22 -17.00 -1.90 27.34
C ILE A 22 -17.40 -0.43 27.17
N ARG A 23 -17.07 0.15 26.01
CA ARG A 23 -17.33 1.55 25.66
C ARG A 23 -17.17 1.74 24.16
N GLY A 24 -17.79 2.78 23.61
CA GLY A 24 -17.69 3.14 22.20
C GLY A 24 -18.10 4.59 21.95
N TYR A 25 -17.78 5.05 20.75
CA TYR A 25 -18.30 6.30 20.21
C TYR A 25 -19.19 5.95 19.03
N TYR A 26 -20.26 6.71 18.86
CA TYR A 26 -21.14 6.60 17.72
C TYR A 26 -21.44 7.99 17.18
N TRP A 27 -21.67 8.08 15.88
CA TRP A 27 -21.97 9.32 15.18
C TRP A 27 -23.47 9.35 14.89
N THR A 28 -24.17 10.37 15.39
CA THR A 28 -25.61 10.56 15.17
C THR A 28 -25.94 11.39 13.94
N GLY A 29 -24.95 12.06 13.34
CA GLY A 29 -25.16 12.90 12.17
C GLY A 29 -25.42 12.08 10.90
N ASN A 30 -25.92 12.77 9.88
CA ASN A 30 -26.17 12.17 8.57
C ASN A 30 -24.87 11.71 7.90
N LYS A 31 -24.96 10.62 7.14
CA LYS A 31 -23.86 10.17 6.27
C LYS A 31 -23.82 11.07 5.03
N SER A 32 -22.65 11.61 4.72
CA SER A 32 -22.41 12.31 3.46
C SER A 32 -21.82 11.34 2.43
N ASP A 33 -22.34 11.38 1.22
CA ASP A 33 -21.84 10.62 0.07
C ASP A 33 -20.92 11.45 -0.84
N LEU A 34 -20.53 12.65 -0.40
CA LEU A 34 -19.72 13.59 -1.17
C LEU A 34 -18.41 12.95 -1.65
N LEU A 35 -17.65 12.34 -0.74
CA LEU A 35 -16.37 11.71 -1.10
C LEU A 35 -16.55 10.54 -2.05
N SER A 36 -17.56 9.70 -1.86
CA SER A 36 -17.84 8.60 -2.80
C SER A 36 -18.21 9.12 -4.19
N LYS A 37 -18.99 10.20 -4.28
CA LYS A 37 -19.35 10.85 -5.55
C LYS A 37 -18.13 11.43 -6.26
N GLU A 38 -17.25 12.14 -5.53
CA GLU A 38 -16.02 12.68 -6.11
C GLU A 38 -15.06 11.57 -6.55
N MET A 39 -14.92 10.50 -5.75
CA MET A 39 -14.11 9.34 -6.14
C MET A 39 -14.64 8.65 -7.39
N ALA A 40 -15.97 8.54 -7.55
CA ALA A 40 -16.58 7.98 -8.75
C ALA A 40 -16.28 8.82 -10.00
N LYS A 41 -16.29 10.16 -9.87
CA LYS A 41 -15.89 11.06 -10.97
C LYS A 41 -14.43 10.84 -11.36
N LEU A 42 -13.51 10.79 -10.39
CA LEU A 42 -12.09 10.55 -10.63
C LEU A 42 -11.84 9.18 -11.27
N TYR A 43 -12.55 8.14 -10.81
CA TYR A 43 -12.48 6.80 -11.38
C TYR A 43 -12.93 6.79 -12.86
N ASN A 44 -14.06 7.43 -13.17
CA ASN A 44 -14.56 7.50 -14.55
C ASN A 44 -13.59 8.24 -15.47
N LEU A 45 -13.05 9.39 -15.03
CA LEU A 45 -12.02 10.13 -15.77
C LEU A 45 -10.78 9.26 -16.01
N ARG A 46 -10.29 8.58 -14.96
CA ARG A 46 -9.15 7.65 -15.08
C ARG A 46 -9.43 6.57 -16.11
N ARG A 47 -10.62 5.96 -16.07
CA ARG A 47 -11.04 4.90 -16.99
C ARG A 47 -11.00 5.39 -18.44
N ASP A 48 -11.49 6.60 -18.70
CA ASP A 48 -11.53 7.18 -20.04
C ASP A 48 -10.12 7.50 -20.56
N PHE A 49 -9.24 8.05 -19.71
CA PHE A 49 -7.82 8.26 -20.06
C PHE A 49 -7.06 6.94 -20.25
N LYS A 50 -7.36 5.90 -19.46
CA LYS A 50 -6.76 4.57 -19.62
C LYS A 50 -7.11 3.97 -20.98
N LYS A 51 -8.36 4.11 -21.44
CA LYS A 51 -8.80 3.66 -22.78
C LYS A 51 -8.05 4.36 -23.92
N GLN A 52 -7.65 5.62 -23.70
CA GLN A 52 -6.89 6.40 -24.67
C GLN A 52 -5.38 6.12 -24.63
N GLY A 53 -4.89 5.25 -23.72
CA GLY A 53 -3.47 5.06 -23.47
C GLY A 53 -2.78 6.30 -22.90
N ASN A 54 -3.52 7.23 -22.31
CA ASN A 54 -2.99 8.50 -21.84
C ASN A 54 -2.32 8.34 -20.45
N PRO A 55 -1.04 8.73 -20.29
CA PRO A 55 -0.30 8.56 -19.04
C PRO A 55 -0.89 9.32 -17.85
N VAL A 56 -1.73 10.34 -18.09
CA VAL A 56 -2.44 11.08 -17.03
C VAL A 56 -3.30 10.17 -16.14
N GLN A 57 -3.71 8.99 -16.61
CA GLN A 57 -4.43 8.02 -15.79
C GLN A 57 -3.66 7.61 -14.52
N GLU A 58 -2.32 7.61 -14.55
CA GLU A 58 -1.49 7.34 -13.37
C GLU A 58 -1.56 8.47 -12.33
N VAL A 59 -1.73 9.73 -12.77
CA VAL A 59 -1.96 10.87 -11.86
C VAL A 59 -3.29 10.70 -11.13
N PHE A 60 -4.36 10.35 -11.85
CA PHE A 60 -5.66 10.05 -11.22
C PHE A 60 -5.56 8.87 -10.26
N LYS A 61 -4.86 7.79 -10.63
CA LYS A 61 -4.59 6.64 -9.75
C LYS A 61 -3.90 7.08 -8.46
N LEU A 62 -2.88 7.93 -8.55
CA LEU A 62 -2.14 8.43 -7.40
C LEU A 62 -3.00 9.32 -6.49
N ILE A 63 -3.83 10.19 -7.06
CA ILE A 63 -4.76 11.03 -6.29
C ILE A 63 -5.74 10.15 -5.52
N MET A 64 -6.34 9.17 -6.19
CA MET A 64 -7.27 8.23 -5.56
C MET A 64 -6.59 7.44 -4.43
N ASN A 65 -5.40 6.89 -4.69
CA ASN A 65 -4.65 6.09 -3.70
C ASN A 65 -4.13 6.93 -2.52
N SER A 66 -3.77 8.21 -2.74
CA SER A 66 -3.25 9.07 -1.67
C SER A 66 -4.34 9.68 -0.78
N SER A 67 -5.57 9.78 -1.30
CA SER A 67 -6.70 10.43 -0.61
C SER A 67 -7.00 9.83 0.76
N TYR A 68 -7.11 8.49 0.87
CA TYR A 68 -7.41 7.84 2.14
C TYR A 68 -6.28 8.09 3.15
N GLY A 69 -5.02 8.05 2.70
CA GLY A 69 -3.85 8.31 3.55
C GLY A 69 -3.87 9.70 4.17
N LYS A 70 -4.39 10.70 3.45
CA LYS A 70 -4.59 12.05 3.98
C LYS A 70 -5.65 12.10 5.07
N THR A 71 -6.71 11.29 4.98
CA THR A 71 -7.77 11.25 6.01
C THR A 71 -7.31 10.68 7.35
N ILE A 72 -6.23 9.88 7.39
CA ILE A 72 -5.67 9.26 8.61
C ILE A 72 -4.23 9.70 8.88
N GLN A 73 -3.83 10.83 8.30
CA GLN A 73 -2.49 11.36 8.48
C GLN A 73 -2.24 11.63 9.97
N LYS A 74 -1.06 11.26 10.47
CA LYS A 74 -0.64 11.64 11.82
C LYS A 74 -0.19 13.11 11.83
N PRO A 75 -0.42 13.85 12.92
CA PRO A 75 0.08 15.22 13.02
C PRO A 75 1.61 15.24 12.88
N ILE A 76 2.10 16.19 12.10
CA ILE A 76 3.54 16.48 11.99
C ILE A 76 3.93 17.24 13.25
N LYS A 77 4.74 16.62 14.12
CA LYS A 77 5.13 17.18 15.42
C LYS A 77 6.46 17.92 15.41
N THR A 78 7.13 17.90 14.26
CA THR A 78 8.47 18.47 14.10
C THR A 78 8.57 19.15 12.75
N ASP A 79 9.11 20.36 12.74
CA ASP A 79 9.54 21.05 11.52
C ASP A 79 11.07 21.03 11.44
N LEU A 80 11.60 20.88 10.22
CA LEU A 80 13.03 20.93 9.95
C LEU A 80 13.39 22.30 9.40
N VAL A 81 14.30 23.01 10.06
CA VAL A 81 14.77 24.33 9.63
C VAL A 81 16.26 24.27 9.33
N TYR A 82 16.62 24.57 8.09
CA TYR A 82 18.00 24.58 7.63
C TYR A 82 18.57 25.99 7.68
N LYS A 83 19.75 26.13 8.28
CA LYS A 83 20.46 27.39 8.40
C LYS A 83 21.92 27.23 8.00
N GLN A 84 22.47 28.25 7.38
CA GLN A 84 23.91 28.27 7.15
C GLN A 84 24.63 28.49 8.48
N ILE A 85 25.72 27.76 8.70
CA ILE A 85 26.51 27.90 9.93
C ILE A 85 27.15 29.29 9.93
N SER A 86 27.73 29.68 8.80
CA SER A 86 28.32 30.99 8.58
C SER A 86 27.94 31.55 7.20
N VAL A 87 27.68 32.84 7.15
CA VAL A 87 27.31 33.59 5.93
C VAL A 87 28.16 34.86 5.87
N LYS A 88 28.75 35.18 4.72
CA LYS A 88 29.38 36.49 4.51
C LYS A 88 28.30 37.51 4.17
N ASN A 89 28.28 38.62 4.90
CA ASN A 89 27.39 39.74 4.59
C ASN A 89 27.92 40.55 3.39
N ASN A 90 27.13 41.52 2.90
CA ASN A 90 27.51 42.40 1.78
C ASN A 90 28.75 43.27 2.06
N LYS A 91 29.18 43.38 3.32
CA LYS A 91 30.38 44.12 3.75
C LYS A 91 31.61 43.21 3.92
N GLY A 92 31.46 41.90 3.73
CA GLY A 92 32.52 40.90 3.87
C GLY A 92 32.64 40.27 5.27
N ASP A 93 31.87 40.73 6.26
CA ASP A 93 31.93 40.18 7.63
C ASP A 93 31.21 38.82 7.71
N ILE A 94 31.74 37.93 8.55
CA ILE A 94 31.14 36.62 8.81
C ILE A 94 30.02 36.76 9.85
N GLN A 95 28.83 36.29 9.49
CA GLN A 95 27.68 36.19 10.38
C GLN A 95 27.31 34.72 10.62
N TYR A 96 27.07 34.35 11.89
CA TYR A 96 26.65 33.01 12.27
C TYR A 96 25.11 32.90 12.31
N ASP A 97 24.49 32.56 11.18
CA ASP A 97 23.02 32.51 11.06
C ASP A 97 22.41 31.37 11.89
N ALA A 98 23.04 30.19 11.91
CA ALA A 98 22.62 29.08 12.75
C ALA A 98 22.59 29.44 14.24
N ASP A 99 23.65 30.08 14.76
CA ASP A 99 23.71 30.50 16.16
C ASP A 99 22.68 31.58 16.49
N ARG A 100 22.46 32.51 15.55
CA ARG A 100 21.41 33.52 15.67
C ARG A 100 20.02 32.88 15.73
N TYR A 101 19.77 31.86 14.91
CA TYR A 101 18.52 31.12 14.92
C TYR A 101 18.33 30.38 16.25
N LEU A 102 19.35 29.66 16.72
CA LEU A 102 19.30 28.94 17.99
C LEU A 102 19.02 29.87 19.17
N ARG A 103 19.71 31.02 19.26
CA ARG A 103 19.47 32.01 20.33
C ARG A 103 18.05 32.55 20.34
N LYS A 104 17.43 32.74 19.17
CA LYS A 104 16.06 33.26 19.06
C LYS A 104 14.98 32.21 19.30
N ASN A 105 15.28 30.93 19.07
CA ASN A 105 14.29 29.85 19.04
C ASN A 105 14.63 28.70 20.00
N SER A 106 15.46 28.93 21.01
CA SER A 106 15.99 27.88 21.89
C SER A 106 14.91 27.04 22.57
N LEU A 107 13.74 27.62 22.86
CA LEU A 107 12.59 26.90 23.43
C LEU A 107 11.84 26.01 22.42
N LEU A 108 11.95 26.31 21.12
CA LEU A 108 11.32 25.55 20.05
C LEU A 108 12.22 24.41 19.56
N VAL A 109 13.54 24.63 19.55
CA VAL A 109 14.54 23.66 19.08
C VAL A 109 14.62 22.47 20.03
N LYS A 110 14.38 21.26 19.51
CA LYS A 110 14.58 19.99 20.21
C LYS A 110 16.02 19.51 20.08
N SER A 111 16.55 19.57 18.87
CA SER A 111 17.86 19.06 18.51
C SER A 111 18.42 19.85 17.32
N SER A 112 19.74 19.76 17.11
CA SER A 112 20.39 20.30 15.92
C SER A 112 21.60 19.47 15.54
N TYR A 113 21.83 19.30 14.24
CA TYR A 113 22.96 18.55 13.69
C TYR A 113 23.39 19.14 12.35
N ASP A 114 24.67 18.99 12.02
CA ASP A 114 25.23 19.49 10.76
C ASP A 114 25.00 18.45 9.66
N VAL A 115 24.35 18.87 8.56
CA VAL A 115 24.02 18.00 7.42
C VAL A 115 25.00 18.17 6.25
N ALA A 116 25.77 19.24 6.27
CA ALA A 116 26.85 19.54 5.35
C ALA A 116 27.82 20.53 6.02
N GLU A 117 28.99 20.76 5.41
CA GLU A 117 30.06 21.61 5.97
C GLU A 117 29.59 22.99 6.46
N ASN A 118 28.61 23.60 5.78
CA ASN A 118 28.08 24.92 6.14
C ASN A 118 26.56 24.93 6.31
N ILE A 119 25.93 23.80 6.65
CA ILE A 119 24.48 23.71 6.87
C ILE A 119 24.17 22.96 8.15
N ARG A 120 23.49 23.65 9.08
CA ARG A 120 22.91 23.07 10.29
C ARG A 120 21.40 22.89 10.11
N CYS A 121 20.93 21.68 10.41
CA CYS A 121 19.51 21.37 10.54
C CYS A 121 19.09 21.55 12.01
N PHE A 122 17.96 22.22 12.23
CA PHE A 122 17.29 22.31 13.51
C PHE A 122 15.97 21.54 13.46
N GLU A 123 15.77 20.61 14.38
CA GLU A 123 14.48 19.96 14.59
C GLU A 123 13.68 20.77 15.61
N CYS A 124 12.59 21.40 15.18
CA CYS A 124 11.77 22.28 16.01
C CYS A 124 10.43 21.64 16.38
N ASN A 125 9.94 21.86 17.60
CA ASN A 125 8.56 21.56 17.99
C ASN A 125 7.58 22.30 17.08
N LYS A 126 6.59 21.57 16.54
CA LYS A 126 5.47 22.14 15.80
C LYS A 126 4.19 22.04 16.61
N SER A 127 3.46 23.15 16.78
CA SER A 127 2.10 23.10 17.33
C SER A 127 1.16 22.38 16.36
N PHE A 128 0.22 21.63 16.91
CA PHE A 128 -0.76 20.85 16.14
C PHE A 128 -2.19 21.16 16.57
N ASP A 129 -2.43 22.29 17.24
CA ASP A 129 -3.75 22.66 17.75
C ASP A 129 -4.79 22.78 16.61
N ASP A 130 -4.36 23.24 15.43
CA ASP A 130 -5.20 23.34 14.22
C ASP A 130 -5.16 22.08 13.34
N PHE A 131 -4.52 21.01 13.79
CA PHE A 131 -4.42 19.78 13.00
C PHE A 131 -5.75 19.02 13.02
N PHE A 132 -6.40 18.95 11.87
CA PHE A 132 -7.62 18.17 11.69
C PHE A 132 -7.50 17.26 10.46
N VAL A 133 -7.95 16.01 10.63
CA VAL A 133 -8.17 15.07 9.53
C VAL A 133 -9.48 14.32 9.76
N PRO A 134 -10.26 14.00 8.70
CA PRO A 134 -11.50 13.24 8.81
C PRO A 134 -11.21 11.73 9.02
N ASN A 135 -10.59 11.39 10.15
CA ASN A 135 -10.08 10.06 10.48
C ASN A 135 -11.15 8.95 10.44
N LEU A 136 -12.40 9.26 10.80
CA LEU A 136 -13.51 8.31 10.73
C LEU A 136 -13.68 7.74 9.32
N ILE A 137 -13.48 8.57 8.30
CA ILE A 137 -13.59 8.16 6.90
C ILE A 137 -12.49 7.16 6.57
N GLY A 138 -11.23 7.48 6.86
CA GLY A 138 -10.13 6.58 6.53
C GLY A 138 -10.13 5.27 7.33
N VAL A 139 -10.59 5.28 8.59
CA VAL A 139 -10.81 4.05 9.36
C VAL A 139 -11.83 3.15 8.67
N GLN A 140 -12.97 3.71 8.26
CA GLN A 140 -14.01 2.97 7.55
C GLN A 140 -13.52 2.47 6.18
N THR A 141 -12.77 3.29 5.44
CA THR A 141 -12.16 2.88 4.16
C THR A 141 -11.21 1.69 4.34
N LEU A 142 -10.32 1.73 5.34
CA LEU A 142 -9.38 0.63 5.62
C LEU A 142 -10.08 -0.65 6.07
N THR A 143 -11.19 -0.55 6.78
CA THR A 143 -11.91 -1.74 7.21
C THR A 143 -12.79 -2.30 6.11
N MET A 144 -13.37 -1.44 5.27
CA MET A 144 -14.11 -1.88 4.09
C MET A 144 -13.20 -2.59 3.09
N SER A 145 -11.96 -2.12 2.89
CA SER A 145 -11.00 -2.84 2.02
C SER A 145 -10.69 -4.25 2.55
N LYS A 146 -10.52 -4.40 3.87
CA LYS A 146 -10.38 -5.72 4.50
C LYS A 146 -11.64 -6.58 4.37
N ARG A 147 -12.84 -5.98 4.46
CA ARG A 147 -14.10 -6.73 4.25
C ARG A 147 -14.13 -7.33 2.86
N ILE A 148 -13.79 -6.56 1.82
CA ILE A 148 -13.79 -7.03 0.43
C ILE A 148 -12.86 -8.25 0.27
N MET A 149 -11.67 -8.21 0.85
CA MET A 149 -10.74 -9.34 0.84
C MET A 149 -11.27 -10.54 1.62
N ASN A 150 -11.74 -10.32 2.85
CA ASN A 150 -12.24 -11.39 3.72
C ASN A 150 -13.48 -12.09 3.14
N GLU A 151 -14.35 -11.38 2.43
CA GLU A 151 -15.53 -11.98 1.79
C GLU A 151 -15.15 -13.06 0.78
N VAL A 152 -14.04 -12.87 0.05
CA VAL A 152 -13.49 -13.85 -0.89
C VAL A 152 -12.72 -14.93 -0.15
N MET A 153 -11.85 -14.55 0.79
CA MET A 153 -10.99 -15.49 1.52
C MET A 153 -11.79 -16.50 2.35
N CYS A 154 -12.74 -16.01 3.15
CA CYS A 154 -13.58 -16.89 3.96
C CYS A 154 -14.50 -17.75 3.10
N LEU A 155 -14.96 -17.24 1.94
CA LEU A 155 -15.73 -18.08 1.01
C LEU A 155 -14.86 -19.17 0.37
N ALA A 156 -13.63 -18.86 -0.02
CA ALA A 156 -12.70 -19.85 -0.53
C ALA A 156 -12.41 -20.93 0.54
N GLU A 157 -12.23 -20.52 1.80
CA GLU A 157 -12.08 -21.43 2.94
C GLU A 157 -13.33 -22.31 3.14
N ASP A 158 -14.54 -21.72 3.13
CA ASP A 158 -15.82 -22.44 3.23
C ASP A 158 -15.94 -23.53 2.12
N LEU A 159 -15.38 -23.28 0.93
CA LEU A 159 -15.40 -24.18 -0.23
C LEU A 159 -14.18 -25.12 -0.31
N ASN A 160 -13.30 -25.11 0.70
CA ASN A 160 -12.02 -25.82 0.68
C ASN A 160 -11.18 -25.53 -0.58
N ILE A 161 -11.18 -24.28 -1.04
CA ILE A 161 -10.33 -23.78 -2.12
C ILE A 161 -9.04 -23.25 -1.47
N PRO A 162 -7.86 -23.84 -1.78
CA PRO A 162 -6.62 -23.38 -1.20
C PRO A 162 -6.23 -22.00 -1.73
N ILE A 163 -5.92 -21.10 -0.80
CA ILE A 163 -5.24 -19.83 -1.07
C ILE A 163 -3.77 -20.01 -0.70
N TYR A 164 -2.88 -19.93 -1.68
CA TYR A 164 -1.46 -20.18 -1.48
C TYR A 164 -0.71 -18.97 -0.92
N TYR A 165 -1.17 -17.76 -1.25
CA TYR A 165 -0.57 -16.52 -0.82
C TYR A 165 -1.62 -15.41 -0.76
N GLN A 166 -1.40 -14.43 0.12
CA GLN A 166 -2.24 -13.25 0.28
C GLN A 166 -1.41 -12.00 0.60
N ASP A 167 -1.78 -10.87 0.01
CA ASP A 167 -1.33 -9.52 0.39
C ASP A 167 -2.54 -8.61 0.65
N THR A 168 -2.34 -7.31 0.60
CA THR A 168 -3.30 -6.27 1.01
C THR A 168 -4.58 -6.29 0.16
N ASP A 169 -4.44 -6.54 -1.14
CA ASP A 169 -5.49 -6.47 -2.15
C ASP A 169 -5.38 -7.57 -3.23
N SER A 170 -4.55 -8.59 -2.99
CA SER A 170 -4.33 -9.71 -3.91
C SER A 170 -4.22 -11.05 -3.18
N MET A 171 -4.48 -12.13 -3.91
CA MET A 171 -4.35 -13.51 -3.44
C MET A 171 -4.04 -14.47 -4.59
N HIS A 172 -3.30 -15.54 -4.30
CA HIS A 172 -2.97 -16.59 -5.26
C HIS A 172 -3.90 -17.80 -5.05
N ILE A 173 -4.70 -18.10 -6.06
CA ILE A 173 -5.69 -19.19 -6.07
C ILE A 173 -5.44 -20.09 -7.28
N LEU A 174 -5.73 -21.38 -7.12
CA LEU A 174 -5.67 -22.33 -8.23
C LEU A 174 -6.66 -21.95 -9.34
N LYS A 175 -6.16 -21.74 -10.56
CA LYS A 175 -6.99 -21.34 -11.71
C LYS A 175 -8.15 -22.29 -11.97
N SER A 176 -7.98 -23.59 -11.78
CA SER A 176 -9.06 -24.58 -12.02
C SER A 176 -10.25 -24.47 -11.07
N ARG A 177 -10.10 -23.77 -9.94
CA ARG A 177 -11.16 -23.58 -8.93
C ARG A 177 -11.75 -22.17 -8.94
N ILE A 178 -11.27 -21.27 -9.81
CA ILE A 178 -11.70 -19.87 -9.79
C ILE A 178 -13.18 -19.71 -10.18
N THR A 179 -13.66 -20.48 -11.16
CA THR A 179 -15.04 -20.41 -11.66
C THR A 179 -16.05 -20.82 -10.58
N GLU A 180 -15.74 -21.85 -9.81
CA GLU A 180 -16.55 -22.28 -8.66
C GLU A 180 -16.66 -21.15 -7.63
N LEU A 181 -15.54 -20.49 -7.32
CA LEU A 181 -15.52 -19.36 -6.40
C LEU A 181 -16.32 -18.17 -6.93
N GLU A 182 -16.24 -17.87 -8.23
CA GLU A 182 -17.01 -16.79 -8.88
C GLU A 182 -18.53 -17.03 -8.77
N ASP A 183 -18.97 -18.26 -9.06
CA ASP A 183 -20.39 -18.65 -9.01
C ASP A 183 -20.94 -18.55 -7.59
N GLU A 184 -20.24 -19.11 -6.60
CA GLU A 184 -20.66 -19.06 -5.21
C GLU A 184 -20.57 -17.64 -4.62
N TYR A 185 -19.59 -16.85 -5.05
CA TYR A 185 -19.49 -15.45 -4.65
C TYR A 185 -20.68 -14.64 -5.16
N PHE A 186 -21.09 -14.88 -6.42
CA PHE A 186 -22.29 -14.26 -6.97
C PHE A 186 -23.56 -14.70 -6.22
N LYS A 187 -23.72 -15.99 -5.92
CA LYS A 187 -24.88 -16.48 -5.14
C LYS A 187 -24.95 -15.88 -3.75
N LYS A 188 -23.81 -15.78 -3.04
CA LYS A 188 -23.74 -15.32 -1.64
C LYS A 188 -23.86 -13.81 -1.51
N TYR A 189 -23.28 -13.05 -2.45
CA TYR A 189 -23.14 -11.60 -2.33
C TYR A 189 -23.83 -10.78 -3.43
N ASN A 190 -24.38 -11.44 -4.46
CA ASN A 190 -24.99 -10.81 -5.64
C ASN A 190 -24.06 -9.75 -6.28
N ARG A 191 -22.78 -10.07 -6.36
CA ARG A 191 -21.72 -9.24 -6.95
C ARG A 191 -20.82 -10.11 -7.82
N VAL A 192 -20.36 -9.56 -8.93
CA VAL A 192 -19.39 -10.23 -9.81
C VAL A 192 -18.01 -10.16 -9.16
N LEU A 193 -17.32 -11.30 -9.05
CA LEU A 193 -16.00 -11.37 -8.40
C LEU A 193 -14.89 -10.79 -9.28
N ARG A 194 -14.77 -11.23 -10.54
CA ARG A 194 -13.71 -10.80 -11.46
C ARG A 194 -14.22 -9.91 -12.59
N GLY A 195 -13.39 -8.95 -12.99
CA GLY A 195 -13.65 -8.05 -14.11
C GLY A 195 -12.86 -6.75 -14.00
N SER A 196 -13.26 -5.74 -14.78
CA SER A 196 -12.54 -4.47 -14.91
C SER A 196 -13.18 -3.29 -14.15
N ASP A 197 -14.36 -3.51 -13.57
CA ASP A 197 -15.08 -2.49 -12.82
C ASP A 197 -14.54 -2.33 -11.40
N MET A 198 -14.87 -1.20 -10.78
CA MET A 198 -14.43 -0.90 -9.42
C MET A 198 -14.94 -1.94 -8.42
N GLY A 199 -14.03 -2.49 -7.62
CA GLY A 199 -14.35 -3.51 -6.60
C GLY A 199 -14.37 -4.94 -7.14
N GLN A 200 -14.10 -5.15 -8.43
CA GLN A 200 -13.83 -6.47 -9.00
C GLN A 200 -12.33 -6.77 -8.96
N PHE A 201 -12.01 -8.06 -8.88
CA PHE A 201 -10.64 -8.57 -8.95
C PHE A 201 -10.24 -8.82 -10.41
N HIS A 202 -8.97 -8.65 -10.71
CA HIS A 202 -8.40 -9.03 -12.00
C HIS A 202 -7.02 -9.66 -11.77
N PRO A 203 -6.57 -10.56 -12.66
CA PRO A 203 -5.20 -11.05 -12.63
C PRO A 203 -4.21 -9.88 -12.75
N ASP A 204 -3.23 -9.82 -11.84
CA ASP A 204 -2.21 -8.75 -11.73
C ASP A 204 -0.89 -9.15 -12.40
N PHE A 205 -0.98 -9.85 -13.54
CA PHE A 205 0.17 -10.34 -14.31
C PHE A 205 0.29 -9.57 -15.63
N ASP A 206 0.84 -8.36 -15.53
CA ASP A 206 1.03 -7.45 -16.68
C ASP A 206 2.22 -7.83 -17.57
N GLU A 207 3.04 -8.82 -17.18
CA GLU A 207 4.23 -9.26 -17.92
C GLU A 207 3.89 -9.96 -19.24
N LEU A 208 2.71 -10.56 -19.34
CA LEU A 208 2.22 -11.25 -20.53
C LEU A 208 0.83 -10.74 -20.91
N SER A 209 0.48 -10.90 -22.19
CA SER A 209 -0.86 -10.60 -22.69
C SER A 209 -1.73 -11.86 -22.74
N GLY A 210 -3.04 -11.69 -22.59
CA GLY A 210 -4.03 -12.76 -22.67
C GLY A 210 -4.37 -13.37 -21.32
N ASP A 211 -4.79 -14.63 -21.32
CA ASP A 211 -5.12 -15.39 -20.11
C ASP A 211 -3.83 -15.94 -19.47
N VAL A 212 -3.23 -15.12 -18.61
CA VAL A 212 -1.96 -15.42 -17.94
C VAL A 212 -2.19 -16.24 -16.68
N THR A 213 -1.38 -17.28 -16.48
CA THR A 213 -1.44 -18.15 -15.30
C THR A 213 -0.03 -18.47 -14.80
N SER A 214 0.14 -18.55 -13.47
CA SER A 214 1.37 -19.09 -12.90
C SER A 214 1.40 -20.62 -13.01
N ILE A 215 2.48 -21.17 -13.56
CA ILE A 215 2.74 -22.60 -13.66
C ILE A 215 3.63 -23.13 -12.52
N GLU A 216 4.41 -22.25 -11.89
CA GLU A 216 5.29 -22.57 -10.76
C GLU A 216 5.47 -21.32 -9.91
N SER A 217 5.29 -21.44 -8.59
CA SER A 217 5.44 -20.32 -7.66
C SER A 217 6.22 -20.73 -6.42
N TYR A 218 7.08 -19.84 -5.92
CA TYR A 218 7.76 -20.00 -4.63
C TYR A 218 7.38 -18.85 -3.71
N PHE A 219 6.78 -19.16 -2.56
CA PHE A 219 6.38 -18.18 -1.55
C PHE A 219 7.32 -18.29 -0.34
N LEU A 220 8.20 -17.31 -0.17
CA LEU A 220 9.20 -17.28 0.92
C LEU A 220 8.65 -16.60 2.17
N GLY A 221 7.73 -15.65 1.99
CA GLY A 221 7.12 -14.90 3.08
C GLY A 221 6.32 -13.70 2.57
N LYS A 222 5.91 -12.83 3.49
CA LYS A 222 5.16 -11.63 3.14
C LYS A 222 5.98 -10.73 2.21
N LYS A 223 5.43 -10.44 1.02
CA LYS A 223 6.05 -9.61 -0.03
C LYS A 223 7.38 -10.17 -0.55
N ALA A 224 7.55 -11.48 -0.46
CA ALA A 224 8.72 -12.23 -0.92
C ALA A 224 8.25 -13.51 -1.63
N TYR A 225 8.04 -13.42 -2.93
CA TYR A 225 7.58 -14.53 -3.77
C TYR A 225 8.00 -14.35 -5.24
N CYS A 226 7.98 -15.45 -5.98
CA CYS A 226 8.09 -15.43 -7.44
C CYS A 226 7.02 -16.30 -8.08
N ASP A 227 6.62 -15.93 -9.29
CA ASP A 227 5.72 -16.68 -10.15
C ASP A 227 6.36 -16.84 -11.53
N LYS A 228 6.40 -18.06 -12.04
CA LYS A 228 6.69 -18.39 -13.43
C LYS A 228 5.38 -18.41 -14.19
N LEU A 229 5.23 -17.49 -15.12
CA LEU A 229 3.99 -17.25 -15.84
C LEU A 229 4.02 -17.93 -17.22
N SER A 230 2.86 -18.38 -17.66
CA SER A 230 2.62 -18.82 -19.03
C SER A 230 1.28 -18.29 -19.53
N ASN A 231 1.16 -18.13 -20.85
CA ASN A 231 -0.09 -17.79 -21.53
C ASN A 231 -0.46 -18.84 -22.59
N GLU A 232 -1.56 -18.60 -23.30
CA GLU A 232 -2.07 -19.48 -24.36
C GLU A 232 -1.08 -19.72 -25.52
N LYS A 233 -0.10 -18.82 -25.70
CA LYS A 233 0.95 -18.93 -26.71
C LYS A 233 2.19 -19.68 -26.23
N ASN A 234 2.19 -20.18 -24.99
CA ASN A 234 3.34 -20.74 -24.29
C ASN A 234 4.52 -19.76 -24.16
N GLU A 235 4.24 -18.45 -24.15
CA GLU A 235 5.24 -17.44 -23.80
C GLU A 235 5.49 -17.52 -22.29
N VAL A 236 6.76 -17.42 -21.87
CA VAL A 236 7.15 -17.51 -20.47
C VAL A 236 7.66 -16.17 -19.98
N ALA A 237 7.18 -15.76 -18.80
CA ALA A 237 7.67 -14.58 -18.10
C ALA A 237 7.80 -14.86 -16.59
N HIS A 238 8.44 -13.94 -15.88
CA HIS A 238 8.63 -14.04 -14.44
C HIS A 238 8.05 -12.80 -13.75
N HIS A 239 7.18 -13.04 -12.76
CA HIS A 239 6.73 -12.00 -11.85
C HIS A 239 7.49 -12.17 -10.53
N LEU A 240 8.38 -11.22 -10.24
CA LEU A 240 9.32 -11.30 -9.12
C LEU A 240 9.00 -10.25 -8.07
N ARG A 241 8.91 -10.69 -6.81
CA ARG A 241 8.67 -9.83 -5.67
C ARG A 241 9.61 -10.19 -4.53
N LEU A 242 10.59 -9.34 -4.26
CA LEU A 242 11.38 -9.41 -3.03
C LEU A 242 11.48 -8.02 -2.42
N LYS A 243 10.69 -7.77 -1.38
CA LYS A 243 10.60 -6.46 -0.75
C LYS A 243 12.01 -5.95 -0.39
N ASP A 244 12.24 -4.66 -0.66
CA ASP A 244 13.49 -3.94 -0.40
C ASP A 244 14.68 -4.32 -1.32
N ILE A 245 14.49 -5.27 -2.26
CA ILE A 245 15.46 -5.62 -3.30
C ILE A 245 14.92 -5.20 -4.67
N HIS A 246 15.75 -4.52 -5.46
CA HIS A 246 15.35 -4.07 -6.79
C HIS A 246 15.35 -5.23 -7.80
N ASN A 247 14.37 -5.25 -8.71
CA ASN A 247 14.22 -6.34 -9.68
C ASN A 247 15.43 -6.53 -10.61
N ILE A 248 16.19 -5.47 -10.89
CA ILE A 248 17.45 -5.55 -11.65
C ILE A 248 18.42 -6.52 -10.96
N LEU A 249 18.59 -6.41 -9.64
CA LEU A 249 19.49 -7.28 -8.91
C LEU A 249 19.03 -8.74 -8.95
N LEU A 250 17.72 -8.99 -8.95
CA LEU A 250 17.15 -10.34 -9.03
C LEU A 250 17.39 -10.99 -10.40
N ASN A 251 17.20 -10.22 -11.47
CA ASN A 251 17.34 -10.70 -12.84
C ASN A 251 18.80 -10.95 -13.26
N CYS A 252 19.78 -10.35 -12.57
CA CYS A 252 21.20 -10.49 -12.93
C CYS A 252 21.93 -11.62 -12.20
N GLN A 253 21.33 -12.27 -11.19
CA GLN A 253 22.05 -13.30 -10.42
C GLN A 253 22.09 -14.67 -11.12
N TYR A 254 21.06 -15.01 -11.87
CA TYR A 254 20.87 -16.31 -12.52
C TYR A 254 20.25 -16.11 -13.90
N GLU A 255 20.46 -17.08 -14.81
CA GLU A 255 19.76 -17.09 -16.11
C GLU A 255 18.25 -17.23 -15.93
N ASP A 256 17.81 -18.10 -15.01
CA ASP A 256 16.43 -18.18 -14.54
C ASP A 256 16.33 -17.63 -13.10
N PRO A 257 15.68 -16.47 -12.89
CA PRO A 257 15.48 -15.89 -11.56
C PRO A 257 14.80 -16.84 -10.56
N LEU A 258 14.04 -17.84 -11.02
CA LEU A 258 13.38 -18.81 -10.15
C LEU A 258 14.39 -19.63 -9.33
N GLU A 259 15.59 -19.86 -9.84
CA GLU A 259 16.62 -20.63 -9.13
C GLU A 259 17.01 -19.99 -7.79
N LEU A 260 17.13 -18.66 -7.77
CA LEU A 260 17.39 -17.91 -6.55
C LEU A 260 16.29 -18.16 -5.51
N TYR A 261 15.03 -18.05 -5.91
CA TYR A 261 13.90 -18.24 -5.00
C TYR A 261 13.79 -19.68 -4.52
N LYS A 262 14.06 -20.65 -5.38
CA LYS A 262 14.09 -22.07 -5.02
C LYS A 262 15.16 -22.35 -3.96
N LYS A 263 16.37 -21.83 -4.12
CA LYS A 263 17.44 -21.96 -3.12
C LYS A 263 17.05 -21.34 -1.79
N LEU A 264 16.51 -20.12 -1.81
CA LEU A 264 16.01 -19.44 -0.61
C LEU A 264 14.88 -20.24 0.06
N TYR A 265 13.99 -20.86 -0.72
CA TYR A 265 12.91 -21.71 -0.21
C TYR A 265 13.43 -22.94 0.52
N TYR A 266 14.52 -23.55 0.05
CA TYR A 266 15.18 -24.68 0.72
C TYR A 266 16.12 -24.26 1.87
N GLY A 267 16.15 -22.97 2.23
CA GLY A 267 16.88 -22.46 3.39
C GLY A 267 18.33 -22.07 3.10
N GLU A 268 18.73 -21.97 1.84
CA GLU A 268 20.05 -21.44 1.49
C GLU A 268 20.11 -19.93 1.73
N SER A 269 21.27 -19.43 2.16
CA SER A 269 21.51 -18.01 2.32
C SER A 269 22.07 -17.38 1.04
N PHE A 270 21.57 -16.21 0.67
CA PHE A 270 22.11 -15.41 -0.43
C PHE A 270 22.44 -13.99 0.04
N LYS A 271 23.56 -13.43 -0.44
CA LYS A 271 24.01 -12.08 -0.09
C LYS A 271 23.90 -11.15 -1.29
N PHE A 272 23.05 -10.13 -1.19
CA PHE A 272 22.92 -9.11 -2.22
C PHE A 272 23.90 -7.95 -1.99
N ASN A 273 24.47 -7.43 -3.07
CA ASN A 273 25.18 -6.16 -3.06
C ASN A 273 24.26 -5.06 -3.60
N LEU A 274 23.71 -4.24 -2.70
CA LEU A 274 22.76 -3.18 -3.05
C LEU A 274 23.42 -1.99 -3.79
N LEU A 275 24.74 -1.95 -3.89
CA LEU A 275 25.48 -0.90 -4.60
C LEU A 275 25.67 -1.20 -6.09
N GLN A 276 25.23 -2.37 -6.56
CA GLN A 276 25.31 -2.76 -7.98
C GLN A 276 24.10 -2.32 -8.81
N LEU A 277 23.32 -1.36 -8.29
CA LEU A 277 22.16 -0.78 -8.98
C LEU A 277 22.55 0.13 -10.14
#